data_AF-A0A062V6K3-F1
#
_entry.id   AF-A0A062V6K3-F1
#
_cell.length_a   1.000
_cell.length_b   1.000
_cell.length_c   1.000
_cell.angle_alpha   90.00
_cell.angle_beta   90.00
_cell.angle_gamma   90.00
#
_symmetry.space_group_name_H-M   'P 1'
#
loop_
_entity.id
_entity.type
_entity.pdbx_description
1 polymer ?
#
loop_
_entity_poly.entity_id
_entity_poly.type
_entity_poly.pdbx_seq_one_letter_code
_entity_poly.pdbx_strand_id
1 'polypeptide(L)' 'MLSMFTLTKFRALCGAVAQHYPTLTLAEYFQAKALPERFAMMRHDIDRRAGSALFTARVERELGIRQYV' A
#
# COMPACT_ATOMS: atom_id res chain seq x y z
N MET A 1 -7.72 24.48 -0.42
CA MET A 1 -7.85 23.66 0.80
C MET A 1 -7.31 22.27 0.50
N LEU A 2 -6.04 21.98 0.81
CA LEU A 2 -5.49 20.63 0.68
C LEU A 2 -6.20 19.74 1.71
N SER A 3 -7.03 18.81 1.25
CA SER A 3 -7.76 17.93 2.15
C SER A 3 -6.76 17.05 2.90
N MET A 4 -6.79 17.08 4.23
CA MET A 4 -5.91 16.26 5.08
C MET A 4 -6.07 14.78 4.72
N PHE A 5 -4.94 14.07 4.57
CA PHE A 5 -4.93 12.62 4.38
C PHE A 5 -5.08 11.94 5.73
N THR A 6 -6.04 11.03 5.87
CA THR A 6 -6.42 10.40 7.14
C THR A 6 -6.28 8.89 7.05
N LEU A 7 -6.26 8.21 8.19
CA LEU A 7 -6.25 6.74 8.25
C LEU A 7 -7.46 6.11 7.54
N THR A 8 -8.62 6.77 7.57
CA THR A 8 -9.81 6.34 6.82
C THR A 8 -9.58 6.43 5.31
N LYS A 9 -8.99 7.53 4.83
CA LYS A 9 -8.64 7.70 3.41
C LYS A 9 -7.55 6.72 2.98
N PHE A 10 -6.60 6.41 3.86
CA PHE A 10 -5.60 5.37 3.63
C PHE A 10 -6.25 4.01 3.40
N ARG A 11 -7.17 3.58 4.29
CA ARG A 11 -7.90 2.31 4.10
C ARG A 11 -8.71 2.29 2.81
N ALA A 12 -9.39 3.39 2.48
CA ALA A 12 -10.14 3.49 1.23
C ALA A 12 -9.23 3.38 0.00
N LEU A 13 -8.06 4.04 0.00
CA LEU A 13 -7.07 3.94 -1.05
C LEU A 13 -6.57 2.50 -1.21
N CYS A 14 -6.17 1.86 -0.10
CA CYS A 14 -5.71 0.47 -0.12
C CYS A 14 -6.80 -0.47 -0.67
N GLY A 15 -8.06 -0.27 -0.29
CA GLY A 15 -9.18 -1.06 -0.80
C GLY A 15 -9.36 -0.90 -2.31
N ALA A 16 -9.33 0.33 -2.81
CA ALA A 16 -9.42 0.60 -4.24
C ALA A 16 -8.25 -0.01 -5.02
N VAL A 17 -7.02 0.10 -4.49
CA VAL A 17 -5.83 -0.52 -5.11
C VAL A 17 -5.98 -2.03 -5.18
N ALA A 18 -6.29 -2.69 -4.06
CA ALA A 18 -6.42 -4.13 -3.99
C ALA A 18 -7.54 -4.69 -4.89
N GLN A 19 -8.61 -3.91 -5.11
CA GLN A 19 -9.71 -4.28 -5.99
C GLN A 19 -9.36 -4.21 -7.48
N HIS A 20 -8.47 -3.29 -7.87
CA HIS A 20 -8.24 -2.95 -9.28
C HIS A 20 -6.87 -3.34 -9.82
N TYR A 21 -5.88 -3.55 -8.95
CA TYR A 21 -4.49 -3.80 -9.34
C TYR A 21 -3.83 -4.88 -8.47
N PRO A 22 -3.07 -5.82 -9.05
CA PRO A 22 -2.12 -6.59 -8.27
C PRO A 22 -1.06 -5.65 -7.69
N THR A 23 -0.67 -5.90 -6.44
CA THR A 23 0.41 -5.16 -5.78
C THR A 23 1.74 -5.89 -5.90
N LEU A 24 2.77 -5.17 -6.33
CA LEU A 24 4.14 -5.64 -6.38
C LEU A 24 5.01 -4.93 -5.34
N THR A 25 5.87 -5.71 -4.69
CA THR A 25 6.99 -5.19 -3.92
C THR A 25 8.12 -4.73 -4.85
N LEU A 26 9.04 -3.90 -4.34
CA LEU A 26 10.25 -3.52 -5.08
C LEU A 26 11.07 -4.75 -5.49
N ALA A 27 11.21 -5.73 -4.60
CA ALA A 27 11.94 -6.97 -4.89
C ALA A 27 11.33 -7.73 -6.07
N GLU A 28 10.00 -7.89 -6.09
CA GLU A 28 9.29 -8.54 -7.20
C GLU A 28 9.44 -7.75 -8.50
N TYR A 29 9.37 -6.42 -8.44
CA TYR A 29 9.56 -5.58 -9.61
C TYR A 29 10.95 -5.76 -10.23
N PHE A 30 12.02 -5.78 -9.42
CA PHE A 30 13.38 -5.95 -9.93
C PHE A 30 13.69 -7.39 -10.39
N GLN A 31 13.01 -8.39 -9.86
CA GLN A 31 13.24 -9.80 -10.19
C GLN A 31 12.32 -10.31 -11.32
N ALA A 32 11.29 -9.55 -11.67
CA ALA A 32 10.30 -9.95 -12.67
C ALA A 32 10.93 -10.05 -14.07
N LYS A 33 10.78 -11.21 -14.70
CA LYS A 33 11.09 -11.39 -16.14
C LYS A 33 10.03 -10.75 -17.04
N ALA A 34 8.81 -10.65 -16.53
CA ALA A 34 7.68 -9.97 -17.16
C ALA A 34 6.77 -9.40 -16.07
N LEU A 35 6.23 -8.20 -16.31
CA LEU A 35 5.34 -7.51 -15.38
C LEU A 35 3.89 -7.63 -15.85
N PRO A 36 2.89 -7.56 -14.93
CA PRO A 36 1.50 -7.39 -15.32
C PRO A 36 1.33 -6.11 -16.16
N GLU A 37 0.35 -6.11 -17.07
CA GLU A 37 0.02 -4.92 -17.89
C GLU A 37 -0.30 -3.69 -17.01
N ARG A 38 -0.94 -3.92 -15.86
CA ARG A 38 -1.21 -2.90 -14.84
C ARG A 38 -0.93 -3.48 -13.46
N PHE A 39 -0.20 -2.72 -12.64
CA PHE A 39 0.10 -3.07 -11.25
C PHE A 39 0.23 -1.80 -10.43
N ALA A 40 0.15 -1.95 -9.11
CA ALA A 40 0.44 -0.89 -8.15
C ALA A 40 1.67 -1.26 -7.32
N MET A 41 2.49 -0.26 -7.01
CA MET A 41 3.57 -0.37 -6.03
C MET A 41 3.29 0.67 -4.93
N MET A 42 3.09 0.19 -3.71
CA MET A 42 2.75 1.03 -2.57
C MET A 42 4.02 1.41 -1.81
N ARG A 43 4.20 2.71 -1.56
CA ARG A 43 5.26 3.26 -0.71
C ARG A 43 4.72 4.44 0.08
N HIS A 44 5.01 4.49 1.36
CA HIS A 44 4.75 5.64 2.21
C HIS A 44 5.79 5.69 3.34
N ASP A 45 5.99 6.86 3.93
CA ASP A 45 6.80 6.98 5.13
C ASP A 45 6.07 6.36 6.32
N ILE A 46 6.81 5.73 7.22
CA ILE A 46 6.26 5.22 8.48
C ILE A 46 5.85 6.41 9.35
N ASP A 47 4.59 6.45 9.80
CA ASP A 47 4.15 7.47 10.77
C ASP A 47 4.95 7.31 12.07
N ARG A 48 5.47 8.42 12.60
CA ARG A 48 6.26 8.45 13.84
C ARG A 48 5.43 8.03 15.06
N ARG A 49 4.10 8.09 14.96
CA ARG A 49 3.18 7.57 15.97
C ARG A 49 2.97 6.08 15.75
N ALA A 50 3.44 5.28 16.70
CA ALA A 50 3.34 3.83 16.67
C ALA A 50 1.92 3.31 16.41
N GLY A 51 0.89 3.97 16.97
CA GLY A 51 -0.50 3.59 16.74
C GLY A 51 -0.94 3.73 15.28
N SER A 52 -0.53 4.80 14.61
CA SER A 52 -0.80 5.01 13.18
C SER A 52 -0.04 4.01 12.33
N ALA A 53 1.25 3.78 12.61
CA ALA A 53 2.07 2.82 11.88
C ALA A 53 1.53 1.38 12.01
N LEU A 54 1.08 1.00 13.21
CA LEU A 54 0.44 -0.30 13.43
C LEU A 54 -0.91 -0.40 12.68
N PHE A 55 -1.67 0.70 12.64
CA PHE A 55 -2.93 0.72 11.90
C PHE A 55 -2.69 0.50 10.39
N THR A 56 -1.75 1.22 9.78
CA THR A 56 -1.48 1.08 8.34
C THR A 56 -0.98 -0.33 8.03
N ALA A 57 -0.03 -0.87 8.81
CA ALA A 57 0.47 -2.23 8.63
C ALA A 57 -0.64 -3.30 8.71
N ARG A 58 -1.63 -3.12 9.60
CA ARG A 58 -2.79 -4.03 9.71
C ARG A 58 -3.69 -3.94 8.48
N VAL A 59 -4.01 -2.73 8.03
CA VAL A 59 -4.84 -2.51 6.83
C VAL A 59 -4.21 -3.16 5.61
N GLU A 60 -2.90 -2.99 5.43
CA GLU A 60 -2.17 -3.53 4.29
C GLU A 60 -2.19 -5.05 4.30
N ARG A 61 -1.92 -5.67 5.46
CA ARG A 61 -2.01 -7.11 5.64
C ARG A 61 -3.41 -7.65 5.39
N GLU A 62 -4.44 -6.98 5.92
CA GLU A 62 -5.85 -7.36 5.72
C GLU A 62 -6.26 -7.34 4.24
N LEU A 63 -5.71 -6.41 3.47
CA LEU A 63 -6.04 -6.22 2.05
C LEU A 63 -5.06 -6.91 1.09
N GLY A 64 -4.12 -7.70 1.62
CA GLY A 64 -3.12 -8.42 0.81
C GLY A 64 -2.11 -7.50 0.11
N ILE A 65 -1.98 -6.25 0.55
CA ILE A 65 -0.99 -5.31 0.03
C ILE A 65 0.36 -5.70 0.60
N ARG A 66 1.24 -6.14 -0.28
CA ARG A 66 2.60 -6.52 0.08
C ARG A 66 3.51 -5.32 -0.07
N GLN A 67 3.99 -4.82 1.04
CA GLN A 67 5.06 -3.84 1.09
C GLN A 67 6.06 -4.24 2.17
N TYR A 68 7.33 -4.16 1.83
CA TYR A 68 8.39 -4.25 2.82
C TYR A 68 8.59 -2.83 3.34
N VAL A 69 8.29 -2.66 4.62
CA VAL A 69 8.59 -1.45 5.37
C VAL A 69 10.09 -1.40 5.66
#